data_AF-A0A837NGH9-F1
#
_entry.id   AF-A0A837NGH9-F1
#
_cell.length_a   1.000
_cell.length_b   1.000
_cell.length_c   1.000
_cell.angle_alpha   90.00
_cell.angle_beta   90.00
_cell.angle_gamma   90.00
#
_symmetry.space_group_name_H-M   'P 1'
#
loop_
_entity.id
_entity.type
_entity.pdbx_description
1 polymer ?
#
loop_
_entity_poly.entity_id
_entity_poly.type
_entity_poly.pdbx_seq_one_letter_code
_entity_poly.pdbx_strand_id
1 'polypeptide(L)'
;MLTDQQALRYSSNLLIDSIGEPGQQRLLDSQVLIIGLGGLGTPASQYLASSGVGQLTLMDHDNVSLSNLQRQTLYGSADIGSLKVTQAAQRLSEINPDVDITTLSQAASEDTLRDHIGTSDIVVDCTDNRDTRYLINRYCYWLNKPLISGAARGFNGQVLALKPSADHGCYQCLYPASVKEPLNCTNAGIAAPVVGIIGAMQALLAIQYLTLHEMPWGRLKSFDGLIHRWQKAELPKSTTCPICGGEHANNR
;
A
#
# COMPACT_ATOMS: atom_id res chain seq x y z
N MET A 1 -15.99 1.88 -21.84
CA MET A 1 -15.70 0.94 -22.94
C MET A 1 -14.25 1.12 -23.28
N LEU A 2 -13.49 0.02 -23.27
CA LEU A 2 -12.05 0.04 -23.51
C LEU A 2 -11.75 0.45 -24.95
N THR A 3 -10.65 1.17 -25.17
CA THR A 3 -10.10 1.34 -26.52
C THR A 3 -9.47 0.03 -27.01
N ASP A 4 -9.29 -0.15 -28.33
CA ASP A 4 -8.62 -1.34 -28.88
C ASP A 4 -7.20 -1.54 -28.30
N GLN A 5 -6.48 -0.44 -28.07
CA GLN A 5 -5.16 -0.47 -27.44
C GLN A 5 -5.23 -0.93 -25.98
N GLN A 6 -6.20 -0.45 -25.21
CA GLN A 6 -6.43 -0.90 -23.84
C GLN A 6 -6.86 -2.37 -23.79
N ALA A 7 -7.74 -2.79 -24.70
CA ALA A 7 -8.17 -4.20 -24.81
C ALA A 7 -6.98 -5.13 -25.10
N LEU A 8 -6.05 -4.71 -25.97
CA LEU A 8 -4.82 -5.45 -26.23
C LEU A 8 -3.90 -5.49 -24.99
N ARG A 9 -3.63 -4.32 -24.38
CA ARG A 9 -2.75 -4.17 -23.20
C ARG A 9 -3.24 -5.01 -22.02
N TYR A 10 -4.55 -5.01 -21.76
CA TYR A 10 -5.16 -5.69 -20.63
C TYR A 10 -5.74 -7.07 -20.97
N SER A 11 -5.42 -7.61 -22.13
CA SER A 11 -5.94 -8.91 -22.60
C SER A 11 -5.84 -10.02 -21.55
N SER A 12 -4.74 -10.12 -20.82
CA SER A 12 -4.58 -11.09 -19.72
C SER A 12 -5.56 -10.88 -18.56
N ASN A 13 -5.86 -9.63 -18.19
CA ASN A 13 -6.83 -9.32 -17.14
C ASN A 13 -8.26 -9.61 -17.63
N LEU A 14 -8.56 -9.31 -18.89
CA LEU A 14 -9.87 -9.53 -19.50
C LEU A 14 -10.24 -11.02 -19.58
N LEU A 15 -9.24 -11.91 -19.67
CA LEU A 15 -9.45 -13.36 -19.66
C LEU A 15 -9.74 -13.93 -18.27
N ILE A 16 -9.55 -13.16 -17.20
CA ILE A 16 -9.90 -13.60 -15.84
C ILE A 16 -11.41 -13.34 -15.66
N ASP A 17 -12.22 -14.39 -15.61
CA ASP A 17 -13.70 -14.31 -15.51
C ASP A 17 -14.18 -13.35 -14.42
N SER A 18 -13.48 -13.34 -13.28
CA SER A 18 -13.83 -12.49 -12.13
C SER A 18 -13.38 -11.03 -12.25
N ILE A 19 -12.65 -10.66 -13.30
CA ILE A 19 -12.30 -9.29 -13.67
C ILE A 19 -13.10 -8.90 -14.91
N GLY A 20 -12.82 -9.54 -16.05
CA GLY A 20 -13.44 -9.22 -17.34
C GLY A 20 -13.35 -7.74 -17.72
N GLU A 21 -14.13 -7.34 -18.72
CA GLU A 21 -14.22 -5.92 -19.10
C GLU A 21 -14.79 -5.02 -17.98
N PRO A 22 -15.84 -5.41 -17.22
CA PRO A 22 -16.37 -4.56 -16.15
C PRO A 22 -15.34 -4.30 -15.04
N GLY A 23 -14.57 -5.31 -14.63
CA GLY A 23 -13.52 -5.16 -13.62
C GLY A 23 -12.36 -4.32 -14.14
N GLN A 24 -11.95 -4.49 -15.40
CA GLN A 24 -10.91 -3.65 -16.00
C GLN A 24 -11.34 -2.18 -16.10
N GLN A 25 -12.60 -1.92 -16.46
CA GLN A 25 -13.14 -0.55 -16.46
C GLN A 25 -13.12 0.05 -15.05
N ARG A 26 -13.46 -0.73 -14.01
CA ARG A 26 -13.34 -0.27 -12.62
C ARG A 26 -11.91 0.12 -12.26
N LEU A 27 -10.92 -0.68 -12.66
CA LEU A 27 -9.51 -0.33 -12.42
C LEU A 27 -9.18 1.02 -13.09
N LEU A 28 -9.56 1.21 -14.35
CA LEU A 28 -9.33 2.47 -15.09
C LEU A 28 -10.04 3.68 -14.47
N ASP A 29 -11.17 3.47 -13.78
CA ASP A 29 -11.91 4.54 -13.12
C ASP A 29 -11.43 4.80 -11.69
N SER A 30 -10.51 3.99 -11.16
CA SER A 30 -10.09 4.02 -9.75
C SER A 30 -8.90 4.93 -9.47
N GLN A 31 -8.85 5.48 -8.26
CA GLN A 31 -7.75 6.26 -7.72
C GLN A 31 -7.11 5.59 -6.50
N VAL A 32 -5.79 5.38 -6.53
CA VAL A 32 -5.02 4.79 -5.44
C VAL A 32 -3.95 5.76 -4.94
N LEU A 33 -3.93 5.98 -3.62
CA LEU A 33 -2.85 6.69 -2.94
C LEU A 33 -1.82 5.69 -2.39
N ILE A 34 -0.57 5.80 -2.84
CA ILE A 34 0.56 4.99 -2.38
C ILE A 34 1.47 5.88 -1.55
N ILE A 35 1.67 5.51 -0.27
CA ILE A 35 2.49 6.28 0.67
C ILE A 35 3.76 5.49 0.97
N GLY A 36 4.89 6.04 0.56
CA GLY A 36 6.20 5.39 0.53
C GLY A 36 6.45 4.65 -0.78
N LEU A 37 7.56 4.96 -1.44
CA LEU A 37 8.06 4.34 -2.67
C LEU A 37 9.36 3.56 -2.41
N GLY A 38 9.47 3.01 -1.21
CA GLY A 38 10.55 2.11 -0.83
C GLY A 38 10.41 0.71 -1.43
N GLY A 39 10.98 -0.30 -0.74
CA GLY A 39 10.99 -1.67 -1.24
C GLY A 39 9.60 -2.32 -1.35
N LEU A 40 8.60 -1.79 -0.62
CA LEU A 40 7.20 -2.20 -0.71
C LEU A 40 6.45 -1.41 -1.80
N GLY A 41 6.62 -0.08 -1.81
CA GLY A 41 5.91 0.81 -2.72
C GLY A 41 6.31 0.63 -4.18
N THR A 42 7.58 0.33 -4.43
CA THR A 42 8.10 0.03 -5.76
C THR A 42 7.31 -1.08 -6.47
N PRO A 43 7.28 -2.34 -5.98
CA PRO A 43 6.50 -3.38 -6.64
C PRO A 43 4.99 -3.10 -6.60
N ALA A 44 4.47 -2.48 -5.52
CA ALA A 44 3.06 -2.16 -5.43
C ALA A 44 2.63 -1.21 -6.57
N SER A 45 3.36 -0.11 -6.77
CA SER A 45 3.05 0.87 -7.82
C SER A 45 3.24 0.29 -9.22
N GLN A 46 4.27 -0.53 -9.43
CA GLN A 46 4.50 -1.21 -10.72
C GLN A 46 3.31 -2.07 -11.12
N TYR A 47 2.82 -2.93 -10.22
CA TYR A 47 1.70 -3.81 -10.52
C TYR A 47 0.35 -3.08 -10.63
N LEU A 48 0.14 -2.01 -9.84
CA LEU A 48 -1.08 -1.20 -9.98
C LEU A 48 -1.10 -0.45 -11.32
N ALA A 49 0.02 0.15 -11.73
CA ALA A 49 0.13 0.84 -13.01
C ALA A 49 -0.03 -0.14 -14.18
N SER A 50 0.67 -1.29 -14.16
CA SER A 50 0.59 -2.28 -15.24
C SER A 50 -0.78 -2.94 -15.34
N SER A 51 -1.53 -3.04 -14.23
CA SER A 51 -2.89 -3.56 -14.21
C SER A 51 -3.94 -2.55 -14.67
N GLY A 52 -3.54 -1.29 -14.90
CA GLY A 52 -4.44 -0.25 -15.41
C GLY A 52 -5.30 0.41 -14.34
N VAL A 53 -4.78 0.59 -13.12
CA VAL A 53 -5.38 1.55 -12.20
C VAL A 53 -5.29 2.94 -12.83
N GLY A 54 -6.41 3.64 -12.99
CA GLY A 54 -6.49 4.88 -13.75
C GLY A 54 -5.67 6.03 -13.19
N GLN A 55 -5.70 6.20 -11.87
CA GLN A 55 -5.00 7.29 -11.18
C GLN A 55 -4.14 6.75 -10.03
N LEU A 56 -2.86 7.11 -10.04
CA LEU A 56 -1.93 6.84 -8.95
C LEU A 56 -1.42 8.14 -8.34
N THR A 57 -1.70 8.35 -7.06
CA THR A 57 -1.03 9.41 -6.29
C THR A 57 0.12 8.80 -5.51
N LEU A 58 1.35 9.25 -5.78
CA LEU A 58 2.57 8.73 -5.19
C LEU A 58 3.13 9.74 -4.18
N MET A 59 3.23 9.34 -2.91
CA MET A 59 3.76 10.19 -1.84
C MET A 59 5.04 9.61 -1.25
N ASP A 60 6.16 10.33 -1.42
CA ASP A 60 7.45 10.01 -0.79
C ASP A 60 8.29 11.30 -0.74
N HIS A 61 9.09 11.47 0.30
CA HIS A 61 9.94 12.65 0.50
C HIS A 61 11.42 12.37 0.29
N ASP A 62 11.79 11.11 0.12
CA ASP A 62 13.18 10.69 0.01
C ASP A 62 13.71 10.84 -1.42
N ASN A 63 15.04 10.91 -1.48
CA ASN A 63 15.78 10.73 -2.71
C ASN A 63 16.22 9.26 -2.85
N VAL A 64 16.48 8.84 -4.08
CA VAL A 64 17.08 7.54 -4.36
C VAL A 64 18.49 7.49 -3.78
N SER A 65 18.85 6.40 -3.11
CA SER A 65 20.17 6.19 -2.53
C SER A 65 20.74 4.82 -2.87
N LEU A 66 22.07 4.69 -2.91
CA LEU A 66 22.75 3.43 -3.25
C LEU A 66 22.32 2.26 -2.35
N SER A 67 22.19 2.50 -1.03
CA SER A 67 21.79 1.47 -0.04
C SER A 67 20.36 0.96 -0.21
N ASN A 68 19.56 1.67 -1.02
CA ASN A 68 18.16 1.36 -1.27
C ASN A 68 17.96 0.51 -2.53
N LEU A 69 18.88 0.61 -3.50
CA LEU A 69 18.78 -0.04 -4.82
C LEU A 69 18.67 -1.56 -4.74
N GLN A 70 19.24 -2.20 -3.71
CA GLN A 70 19.15 -3.66 -3.55
C GLN A 70 17.71 -4.18 -3.41
N ARG A 71 16.74 -3.33 -3.04
CA ARG A 71 15.32 -3.70 -2.88
C ARG A 71 14.32 -2.76 -3.55
N GLN A 72 14.76 -1.64 -4.11
CA GLN A 72 13.89 -0.66 -4.77
C GLN A 72 14.11 -0.76 -6.27
N THR A 73 13.56 -1.81 -6.87
CA THR A 73 13.78 -2.23 -8.26
C THR A 73 13.17 -1.32 -9.33
N LEU A 74 12.52 -0.22 -8.95
CA LEU A 74 12.04 0.82 -9.86
C LEU A 74 13.17 1.80 -10.24
N TYR A 75 14.21 1.85 -9.42
CA TYR A 75 15.32 2.80 -9.56
C TYR A 75 16.60 2.10 -9.98
N GLY A 76 17.48 2.82 -10.66
CA GLY A 76 18.83 2.40 -11.03
C GLY A 76 19.91 3.33 -10.45
N SER A 77 21.18 2.97 -10.68
CA SER A 77 22.32 3.75 -10.19
C SER A 77 22.36 5.18 -10.73
N ALA A 78 21.83 5.43 -11.92
CA ALA A 78 21.75 6.76 -12.51
C ALA A 78 20.73 7.68 -11.80
N ASP A 79 19.82 7.10 -11.03
CA ASP A 79 18.75 7.84 -10.35
C ASP A 79 19.17 8.38 -8.98
N ILE A 80 20.35 7.98 -8.47
CA ILE A 80 20.83 8.35 -7.13
C ILE A 80 20.84 9.88 -6.96
N GLY A 81 20.27 10.34 -5.86
CA GLY A 81 20.13 11.77 -5.55
C GLY A 81 18.87 12.41 -6.12
N SER A 82 18.14 11.76 -7.03
CA SER A 82 16.86 12.24 -7.54
C SER A 82 15.71 11.90 -6.59
N LEU A 83 14.62 12.67 -6.62
CA LEU A 83 13.42 12.39 -5.83
C LEU A 83 12.79 11.07 -6.27
N LYS A 84 12.45 10.22 -5.30
CA LYS A 84 11.82 8.92 -5.55
C LYS A 84 10.52 9.03 -6.31
N VAL A 85 9.68 10.00 -5.96
CA VAL A 85 8.37 10.24 -6.63
C VAL A 85 8.54 10.62 -8.10
N THR A 86 9.51 11.46 -8.43
CA THR A 86 9.77 11.89 -9.81
C THR A 86 10.24 10.72 -10.67
N GLN A 87 11.23 9.97 -10.19
CA GLN A 87 11.73 8.81 -10.93
C GLN A 87 10.69 7.70 -11.04
N ALA A 88 9.90 7.48 -9.98
CA ALA A 88 8.82 6.51 -10.02
C ALA A 88 7.77 6.88 -11.08
N ALA A 89 7.32 8.14 -11.10
CA ALA A 89 6.34 8.59 -12.09
C ALA A 89 6.85 8.38 -13.52
N GLN A 90 8.09 8.76 -13.81
CA GLN A 90 8.69 8.55 -15.13
C GLN A 90 8.64 7.06 -15.54
N ARG A 91 9.13 6.16 -14.68
CA ARG A 91 9.18 4.72 -14.99
C ARG A 91 7.80 4.08 -15.09
N LEU A 92 6.85 4.54 -14.27
CA LEU A 92 5.49 4.02 -14.31
C LEU A 92 4.75 4.51 -15.57
N SER A 93 4.98 5.73 -16.04
CA SER A 93 4.49 6.21 -17.34
C SER A 93 5.11 5.45 -18.51
N GLU A 94 6.38 5.01 -18.41
CA GLU A 94 7.01 4.11 -19.40
C GLU A 94 6.33 2.72 -19.41
N ILE A 95 5.96 2.20 -18.23
CA ILE A 95 5.24 0.92 -18.09
C ILE A 95 3.83 1.03 -18.68
N ASN A 96 3.10 2.08 -18.31
CA ASN A 96 1.74 2.32 -18.78
C ASN A 96 1.44 3.82 -18.91
N PRO A 97 1.43 4.36 -20.15
CA PRO A 97 1.18 5.78 -20.39
C PRO A 97 -0.29 6.19 -20.19
N ASP A 98 -1.22 5.23 -20.07
CA ASP A 98 -2.64 5.50 -19.86
C ASP A 98 -2.99 5.81 -18.39
N VAL A 99 -2.03 5.65 -17.47
CA VAL A 99 -2.20 5.93 -16.05
C VAL A 99 -1.86 7.38 -15.75
N ASP A 100 -2.78 8.09 -15.13
CA ASP A 100 -2.54 9.43 -14.62
C ASP A 100 -1.79 9.35 -13.28
N ILE A 101 -0.63 10.00 -13.21
CA ILE A 101 0.28 9.91 -12.06
C ILE A 101 0.50 11.29 -11.46
N THR A 102 0.05 11.44 -10.22
CA THR A 102 0.31 12.62 -9.39
C THR A 102 1.43 12.32 -8.41
N THR A 103 2.41 13.21 -8.28
CA THR A 103 3.53 13.07 -7.34
C THR A 103 3.43 14.08 -6.20
N LEU A 104 3.69 13.60 -4.98
CA LEU A 104 3.72 14.39 -3.76
C LEU A 104 5.08 14.20 -3.10
N SER A 105 6.00 15.12 -3.37
CA SER A 105 7.37 15.11 -2.85
C SER A 105 7.44 15.59 -1.39
N GLN A 106 6.66 14.99 -0.50
CA GLN A 106 6.54 15.41 0.89
C GLN A 106 6.22 14.22 1.80
N ALA A 107 6.55 14.36 3.08
CA ALA A 107 6.23 13.36 4.08
C ALA A 107 4.73 13.41 4.40
N ALA A 108 4.16 12.26 4.76
CA ALA A 108 2.79 12.20 5.23
C ALA A 108 2.62 13.02 6.51
N SER A 109 1.80 14.06 6.44
CA SER A 109 1.37 14.90 7.54
C SER A 109 -0.16 14.91 7.65
N GLU A 110 -0.67 15.43 8.76
CA GLU A 110 -2.11 15.61 8.99
C GLU A 110 -2.83 16.31 7.84
N ASP A 111 -2.26 17.39 7.31
CA ASP A 111 -2.85 18.17 6.23
C ASP A 111 -2.84 17.37 4.91
N THR A 112 -1.68 16.81 4.55
CA THR A 112 -1.54 16.06 3.29
C THR A 112 -2.43 14.82 3.25
N LEU A 113 -2.59 14.14 4.39
CA LEU A 113 -3.44 12.95 4.46
C LEU A 113 -4.92 13.32 4.42
N ARG A 114 -5.32 14.44 5.05
CA ARG A 114 -6.69 14.96 4.95
C ARG A 114 -7.09 15.22 3.50
N ASP A 115 -6.21 15.84 2.75
CA ASP A 115 -6.48 16.28 1.37
C ASP A 115 -6.50 15.10 0.37
N HIS A 116 -5.63 14.11 0.53
CA HIS A 116 -5.45 13.04 -0.46
C HIS A 116 -6.12 11.71 -0.13
N ILE A 117 -6.36 11.38 1.15
CA ILE A 117 -7.08 10.15 1.51
C ILE A 117 -8.56 10.27 1.10
N GLY A 118 -9.17 11.44 1.26
CA GLY A 118 -10.59 11.67 0.96
C GLY A 118 -10.97 11.40 -0.50
N THR A 119 -10.07 11.71 -1.43
CA THR A 119 -10.29 11.54 -2.88
C THR A 119 -9.97 10.13 -3.37
N SER A 120 -9.10 9.39 -2.68
CA SER A 120 -8.68 8.06 -3.08
C SER A 120 -9.75 6.99 -2.79
N ASP A 121 -9.86 5.97 -3.64
CA ASP A 121 -10.73 4.81 -3.39
C ASP A 121 -10.15 3.86 -2.36
N ILE A 122 -8.82 3.77 -2.32
CA ILE A 122 -8.05 2.95 -1.39
C ILE A 122 -6.65 3.54 -1.17
N VAL A 123 -6.13 3.36 0.05
CA VAL A 123 -4.78 3.77 0.45
C VAL A 123 -3.90 2.55 0.61
N VAL A 124 -2.68 2.62 0.08
CA VAL A 124 -1.64 1.60 0.23
C VAL A 124 -0.48 2.17 1.03
N ASP A 125 -0.34 1.70 2.28
CA ASP A 125 0.73 2.08 3.19
C ASP A 125 1.96 1.18 2.97
N CYS A 126 2.97 1.77 2.34
CA CYS A 126 4.26 1.16 2.05
C CYS A 126 5.40 1.82 2.84
N THR A 127 5.07 2.54 3.91
CA THR A 127 6.04 3.22 4.78
C THR A 127 6.75 2.22 5.68
N ASP A 128 7.87 2.58 6.30
CA ASP A 128 8.60 1.73 7.26
C ASP A 128 8.67 2.32 8.67
N ASN A 129 7.95 3.43 8.90
CA ASN A 129 7.93 4.13 10.18
C ASN A 129 6.59 3.95 10.90
N ARG A 130 6.63 3.53 12.16
CA ARG A 130 5.45 3.28 12.99
C ARG A 130 4.54 4.50 13.17
N ASP A 131 5.10 5.69 13.38
CA ASP A 131 4.32 6.89 13.65
C ASP A 131 3.54 7.32 12.40
N THR A 132 4.16 7.19 11.22
CA THR A 132 3.49 7.41 9.94
C THR A 132 2.34 6.42 9.73
N ARG A 133 2.54 5.13 10.05
CA ARG A 133 1.48 4.11 9.96
C ARG A 133 0.30 4.42 10.89
N TYR A 134 0.56 4.89 12.11
CA TYR A 134 -0.49 5.33 13.03
C TYR A 134 -1.27 6.52 12.46
N LEU A 135 -0.57 7.48 11.85
CA LEU A 135 -1.20 8.65 11.24
C LEU A 135 -2.08 8.25 10.04
N ILE A 136 -1.57 7.43 9.13
CA ILE A 136 -2.33 6.90 7.98
C ILE A 136 -3.56 6.13 8.44
N ASN A 137 -3.40 5.22 9.41
CA ASN A 137 -4.52 4.46 9.97
C ASN A 137 -5.61 5.36 10.55
N ARG A 138 -5.23 6.39 11.31
CA ARG A 138 -6.17 7.35 11.90
C ARG A 138 -6.99 8.05 10.83
N TYR A 139 -6.35 8.61 9.80
CA TYR A 139 -7.06 9.34 8.76
C TYR A 139 -7.88 8.42 7.84
N CYS A 140 -7.39 7.23 7.52
CA CYS A 140 -8.20 6.22 6.81
C CYS A 140 -9.44 5.87 7.62
N TYR A 141 -9.31 5.70 8.94
CA TYR A 141 -10.44 5.43 9.82
C TYR A 141 -11.47 6.56 9.82
N TRP A 142 -11.02 7.80 10.06
CA TRP A 142 -11.88 8.98 10.12
C TRP A 142 -12.60 9.30 8.81
N LEU A 143 -11.92 9.09 7.68
CA LEU A 143 -12.50 9.33 6.35
C LEU A 143 -13.21 8.08 5.78
N ASN A 144 -13.34 7.01 6.58
CA ASN A 144 -13.93 5.73 6.18
C ASN A 144 -13.34 5.17 4.87
N LYS A 145 -12.01 5.26 4.73
CA LYS A 145 -11.28 4.77 3.55
C LYS A 145 -10.60 3.42 3.85
N PRO A 146 -10.64 2.47 2.90
CA PRO A 146 -9.89 1.24 3.02
C PRO A 146 -8.38 1.50 2.99
N LEU A 147 -7.65 0.69 3.75
CA LEU A 147 -6.20 0.76 3.91
C LEU A 147 -5.60 -0.63 3.74
N ILE A 148 -4.56 -0.75 2.92
CA ILE A 148 -3.71 -1.93 2.84
C ILE A 148 -2.33 -1.58 3.37
N SER A 149 -2.00 -2.07 4.55
CA SER A 149 -0.71 -1.83 5.21
C SER A 149 0.18 -3.05 5.07
N GLY A 150 1.41 -2.83 4.59
CA GLY A 150 2.44 -3.86 4.43
C GLY A 150 3.67 -3.53 5.25
N ALA A 151 4.34 -4.54 5.81
CA ALA A 151 5.60 -4.39 6.54
C ALA A 151 6.50 -5.59 6.27
N ALA A 152 7.81 -5.41 6.39
CA ALA A 152 8.76 -6.53 6.27
C ALA A 152 10.05 -6.23 7.02
N ARG A 153 10.72 -7.29 7.49
CA ARG A 153 11.98 -7.24 8.22
C ARG A 153 12.70 -8.58 8.14
N GLY A 154 14.00 -8.58 7.84
CA GLY A 154 14.75 -9.81 7.63
C GLY A 154 14.11 -10.65 6.52
N PHE A 155 13.72 -11.88 6.86
CA PHE A 155 12.98 -12.79 5.99
C PHE A 155 11.47 -12.81 6.26
N ASN A 156 10.97 -11.95 7.15
CA ASN A 156 9.56 -11.92 7.53
C ASN A 156 8.83 -10.76 6.85
N GLY A 157 7.58 -11.02 6.46
CA GLY A 157 6.70 -10.04 5.85
C GLY A 157 5.29 -10.09 6.43
N GLN A 158 4.56 -8.99 6.37
CA GLN A 158 3.20 -8.86 6.88
C GLN A 158 2.36 -8.01 5.94
N VAL A 159 1.11 -8.39 5.74
CA VAL A 159 0.12 -7.57 5.04
C VAL A 159 -1.23 -7.63 5.75
N LEU A 160 -1.88 -6.48 5.86
CA LEU A 160 -3.15 -6.31 6.55
C LEU A 160 -4.05 -5.37 5.75
N ALA A 161 -5.25 -5.84 5.43
CA ALA A 161 -6.31 -5.03 4.84
C ALA A 161 -7.27 -4.57 5.93
N LEU A 162 -7.58 -3.28 5.98
CA LEU A 162 -8.47 -2.65 6.94
C LEU A 162 -9.54 -1.84 6.22
N LYS A 163 -10.79 -1.99 6.64
CA LYS A 163 -11.89 -1.13 6.19
C LYS A 163 -12.71 -0.70 7.40
N PRO A 164 -12.84 0.61 7.71
CA PRO A 164 -13.47 1.06 8.96
C PRO A 164 -14.92 0.60 9.15
N SER A 165 -15.64 0.37 8.05
CA SER A 165 -17.02 -0.16 8.02
C SER A 165 -17.13 -1.68 8.16
N ALA A 166 -16.02 -2.42 8.21
CA ALA A 166 -16.01 -3.87 8.45
C ALA A 166 -15.80 -4.18 9.94
N ASP A 167 -16.20 -5.38 10.36
CA ASP A 167 -16.12 -5.81 11.77
C ASP A 167 -14.73 -6.32 12.14
N HIS A 168 -13.82 -5.40 12.48
CA HIS A 168 -12.48 -5.70 12.99
C HIS A 168 -11.85 -4.52 13.75
N GLY A 169 -10.72 -4.74 14.42
CA GLY A 169 -9.89 -3.68 15.01
C GLY A 169 -9.11 -2.87 13.97
N CYS A 170 -8.62 -1.67 14.32
CA CYS A 170 -7.74 -0.89 13.43
C CYS A 170 -6.26 -1.27 13.63
N TYR A 171 -5.34 -0.67 12.87
CA TYR A 171 -3.89 -0.91 13.03
C TYR A 171 -3.40 -0.72 14.47
N GLN A 172 -3.93 0.29 15.18
CA GLN A 172 -3.55 0.57 16.56
C GLN A 172 -4.17 -0.40 17.59
N CYS A 173 -5.17 -1.21 17.20
CA CYS A 173 -5.57 -2.38 18.00
C CYS A 173 -4.52 -3.49 17.94
N LEU A 174 -3.87 -3.67 16.78
CA LEU A 174 -2.84 -4.68 16.58
C LEU A 174 -1.52 -4.28 17.23
N TYR A 175 -1.16 -3.00 17.10
CA TYR A 175 0.06 -2.42 17.67
C TYR A 175 -0.32 -1.26 18.62
N PRO A 176 -0.65 -1.54 19.89
CA PRO A 176 -0.92 -0.49 20.87
C PRO A 176 0.33 0.34 21.19
N ALA A 177 0.17 1.64 21.41
CA ALA A 177 1.28 2.53 21.76
C ALA A 177 1.99 2.16 23.10
N SER A 178 1.32 1.39 23.97
CA SER A 178 1.90 0.87 25.21
C SER A 178 2.99 -0.18 24.97
N VAL A 179 3.01 -0.83 23.79
CA VAL A 179 4.04 -1.80 23.43
C VAL A 179 5.26 -1.05 22.91
N LYS A 180 6.33 -1.05 23.70
CA LYS A 180 7.64 -0.54 23.25
C LYS A 180 8.21 -1.48 22.19
N GLU A 181 8.64 -0.93 21.07
CA GLU A 181 9.43 -1.71 20.13
C GLU A 181 10.76 -2.12 20.79
N PRO A 182 11.24 -3.36 20.54
CA PRO A 182 12.59 -3.74 20.91
C PRO A 182 13.62 -2.71 20.41
N LEU A 183 14.57 -2.32 21.26
CA LEU A 183 15.61 -1.30 20.99
C LEU A 183 16.48 -1.59 19.76
N ASN A 184 16.41 -2.81 19.22
CA ASN A 184 17.18 -3.36 18.13
C ASN A 184 16.34 -3.60 16.85
N CYS A 185 15.13 -3.03 16.76
CA CYS A 185 14.29 -3.08 15.57
C CYS A 185 14.94 -2.45 14.32
N THR A 186 15.72 -1.38 14.51
CA THR A 186 16.26 -0.52 13.45
C THR A 186 17.50 -1.07 12.72
N ASN A 187 18.16 -2.12 13.27
CA ASN A 187 19.43 -2.65 12.72
C ASN A 187 19.30 -3.97 11.96
N ALA A 188 18.10 -4.51 11.81
CA ALA A 188 17.94 -5.75 11.03
C ALA A 188 17.87 -5.41 9.53
N GLY A 189 18.76 -6.02 8.74
CA GLY A 189 18.65 -5.99 7.29
C GLY A 189 17.34 -6.58 6.79
N ILE A 190 17.09 -6.42 5.49
CA ILE A 190 15.85 -6.87 4.86
C ILE A 190 16.16 -7.61 3.56
N ALA A 191 15.62 -8.83 3.42
CA ALA A 191 15.76 -9.60 2.20
C ALA A 191 14.91 -8.95 1.11
N ALA A 192 15.55 -8.49 0.04
CA ALA A 192 14.89 -7.80 -1.07
C ALA A 192 13.68 -8.57 -1.66
N PRO A 193 13.72 -9.90 -1.84
CA PRO A 193 12.55 -10.64 -2.33
C PRO A 193 11.34 -10.58 -1.40
N VAL A 194 11.54 -10.48 -0.08
CA VAL A 194 10.44 -10.46 0.89
C VAL A 194 9.64 -9.17 0.78
N VAL A 195 10.28 -8.01 0.64
CA VAL A 195 9.55 -6.76 0.36
C VAL A 195 8.88 -6.79 -1.00
N GLY A 196 9.51 -7.41 -2.00
CA GLY A 196 8.90 -7.67 -3.30
C GLY A 196 7.58 -8.43 -3.20
N ILE A 197 7.58 -9.55 -2.46
CA ILE A 197 6.39 -10.38 -2.21
C ILE A 197 5.30 -9.59 -1.50
N ILE A 198 5.65 -8.86 -0.43
CA ILE A 198 4.66 -8.12 0.35
C ILE A 198 4.08 -6.96 -0.47
N GLY A 199 4.89 -6.18 -1.18
CA GLY A 199 4.38 -5.09 -2.01
C GLY A 199 3.52 -5.58 -3.18
N ALA A 200 3.86 -6.71 -3.80
CA ALA A 200 3.00 -7.35 -4.79
C ALA A 200 1.68 -7.83 -4.16
N MET A 201 1.71 -8.37 -2.94
CA MET A 201 0.49 -8.72 -2.19
C MET A 201 -0.36 -7.49 -1.84
N GLN A 202 0.26 -6.33 -1.58
CA GLN A 202 -0.48 -5.08 -1.38
C GLN A 202 -1.22 -4.67 -2.66
N ALA A 203 -0.54 -4.70 -3.83
CA ALA A 203 -1.19 -4.42 -5.11
C ALA A 203 -2.31 -5.42 -5.43
N LEU A 204 -2.09 -6.71 -5.18
CA LEU A 204 -3.10 -7.74 -5.40
C LEU A 204 -4.37 -7.47 -4.57
N LEU A 205 -4.22 -7.13 -3.29
CA LEU A 205 -5.35 -6.79 -2.42
C LEU A 205 -6.07 -5.52 -2.89
N ALA A 206 -5.34 -4.53 -3.39
CA ALA A 206 -5.94 -3.31 -3.92
C ALA A 206 -6.75 -3.62 -5.19
N ILE A 207 -6.19 -4.39 -6.13
CA ILE A 207 -6.89 -4.83 -7.35
C ILE A 207 -8.15 -5.59 -6.97
N GLN A 208 -8.05 -6.59 -6.09
CA GLN A 208 -9.20 -7.37 -5.61
C GLN A 208 -10.30 -6.48 -5.04
N TYR A 209 -9.94 -5.46 -4.25
CA TYR A 209 -10.92 -4.52 -3.73
C TYR A 209 -11.61 -3.71 -4.83
N LEU A 210 -10.83 -3.13 -5.75
CA LEU A 210 -11.33 -2.29 -6.84
C LEU A 210 -12.18 -3.07 -7.85
N THR A 211 -11.91 -4.36 -8.03
CA THR A 211 -12.69 -5.29 -8.87
C THR A 211 -13.82 -5.99 -8.11
N LEU A 212 -14.12 -5.58 -6.87
CA LEU A 212 -15.23 -6.05 -6.04
C LEU A 212 -15.17 -7.52 -5.60
N HIS A 213 -13.97 -8.06 -5.39
CA HIS A 213 -13.78 -9.38 -4.79
C HIS A 213 -13.97 -9.35 -3.28
N GLU A 214 -14.19 -10.53 -2.70
CA GLU A 214 -14.19 -10.69 -1.25
C GLU A 214 -12.81 -10.36 -0.67
N MET A 215 -12.81 -9.49 0.34
CA MET A 215 -11.60 -8.97 0.95
C MET A 215 -11.36 -9.58 2.34
N PRO A 216 -10.11 -9.93 2.70
CA PRO A 216 -9.76 -10.48 4.00
C PRO A 216 -9.58 -9.37 5.04
N TRP A 217 -10.61 -8.55 5.26
CA TRP A 217 -10.58 -7.44 6.21
C TRP A 217 -10.24 -7.92 7.62
N GLY A 218 -9.38 -7.19 8.33
CA GLY A 218 -9.03 -7.49 9.72
C GLY A 218 -8.26 -8.80 9.90
N ARG A 219 -7.66 -9.35 8.84
CA ARG A 219 -6.85 -10.57 8.92
C ARG A 219 -5.39 -10.25 8.61
N LEU A 220 -4.54 -10.28 9.64
CA LEU A 220 -3.10 -10.14 9.48
C LEU A 220 -2.56 -11.40 8.80
N LYS A 221 -1.97 -11.24 7.62
CA LYS A 221 -1.24 -12.31 6.93
C LYS A 221 0.25 -12.11 7.17
N SER A 222 0.90 -13.07 7.81
CA SER A 222 2.33 -13.07 8.06
C SER A 222 3.02 -14.12 7.19
N PHE A 223 4.12 -13.75 6.55
CA PHE A 223 4.99 -14.61 5.76
C PHE A 223 6.31 -14.80 6.48
N ASP A 224 6.70 -16.06 6.71
CA ASP A 224 8.04 -16.44 7.11
C ASP A 224 8.78 -16.99 5.89
N GLY A 225 9.73 -16.22 5.38
CA GLY A 225 10.51 -16.55 4.19
C GLY A 225 11.61 -17.58 4.40
N LEU A 226 11.96 -17.95 5.64
CA LEU A 226 12.94 -19.01 5.87
C LEU A 226 12.32 -20.40 5.74
N ILE A 227 11.07 -20.54 6.16
CA ILE A 227 10.31 -21.80 6.09
C ILE A 227 9.16 -21.76 5.08
N HIS A 228 9.03 -20.65 4.34
CA HIS A 228 8.07 -20.44 3.25
C HIS A 228 6.61 -20.60 3.70
N ARG A 229 6.29 -20.13 4.92
CA ARG A 229 4.99 -20.36 5.54
C ARG A 229 4.18 -19.07 5.66
N TRP A 230 2.89 -19.18 5.35
CA TRP A 230 1.91 -18.14 5.64
C TRP A 230 1.10 -18.48 6.88
N GLN A 231 0.92 -17.50 7.75
CA GLN A 231 0.06 -17.57 8.93
C GLN A 231 -0.97 -16.45 8.87
N LYS A 232 -2.13 -16.71 9.48
CA LYS A 232 -3.24 -15.75 9.54
C LYS A 232 -3.65 -15.57 10.99
N ALA A 233 -3.90 -14.33 11.39
CA ALA A 233 -4.48 -14.00 12.68
C ALA A 233 -5.61 -12.99 12.46
N GLU A 234 -6.72 -13.17 13.17
CA GLU A 234 -7.81 -12.21 13.20
C GLU A 234 -7.45 -11.03 14.10
N LEU A 235 -7.93 -9.85 13.73
CA LEU A 235 -7.67 -8.60 14.43
C LEU A 235 -8.91 -8.21 15.25
N PRO A 236 -8.98 -8.61 16.54
CA PRO A 236 -10.08 -8.24 17.39
C PRO A 236 -10.09 -6.72 17.62
N LYS A 237 -11.29 -6.17 17.77
CA LYS A 237 -11.49 -4.78 18.14
C LYS A 237 -11.22 -4.58 19.63
N SER A 238 -10.39 -3.59 19.97
CA SER A 238 -10.16 -3.20 21.36
C SER A 238 -11.11 -2.08 21.76
N THR A 239 -11.76 -2.23 22.92
CA THR A 239 -12.65 -1.21 23.52
C THR A 239 -11.89 0.02 24.02
N THR A 240 -10.57 -0.10 24.25
CA THR A 240 -9.72 1.00 24.70
C THR A 240 -8.94 1.65 23.56
N CYS A 241 -9.21 1.27 22.31
CA CYS A 241 -8.52 1.83 21.16
C CYS A 241 -8.86 3.32 20.99
N PRO A 242 -7.86 4.23 20.92
CA PRO A 242 -8.12 5.66 20.76
C PRO A 242 -8.68 6.04 19.37
N ILE A 243 -8.70 5.09 18.43
CA ILE A 243 -9.16 5.30 17.06
C ILE A 243 -10.54 4.66 16.83
N CYS A 244 -10.74 3.41 17.21
CA CYS A 244 -11.98 2.68 16.90
C CYS A 244 -12.75 2.17 18.13
N GLY A 245 -12.33 2.49 19.35
CA GLY A 245 -12.85 1.92 20.61
C GLY A 245 -14.23 2.42 21.10
N GLY A 246 -14.90 3.34 20.40
CA GLY A 246 -16.21 3.87 20.83
C GLY A 246 -16.13 5.23 21.53
N GLU A 247 -16.78 5.43 22.68
CA GLU A 247 -17.02 6.74 23.34
C GLU A 247 -15.78 7.60 23.67
N HIS A 248 -14.56 7.06 23.56
CA HIS A 248 -13.30 7.79 23.74
C HIS A 248 -12.43 7.85 22.48
N ALA A 249 -12.90 7.26 21.37
CA ALA A 249 -12.30 7.47 20.07
C ALA A 249 -12.55 8.91 19.62
N ASN A 250 -11.52 9.59 19.12
CA ASN A 250 -11.55 10.98 18.59
C ASN A 250 -11.34 12.13 19.60
N ASN A 251 -10.88 11.87 20.83
CA ASN A 251 -10.57 12.94 21.80
C ASN A 251 -9.13 13.49 21.75
N ARG A 252 -8.45 13.45 20.60
CA ARG A 252 -7.17 14.14 20.37
C ARG A 252 -6.97 14.52 18.91
#